data_AF-A0A975EH29-F1
#
_entry.id   AF-A0A975EH29-F1
#
_cell.length_a   1.000
_cell.length_b   1.000
_cell.length_c   1.000
_cell.angle_alpha   90.00
_cell.angle_beta   90.00
_cell.angle_gamma   90.00
#
_symmetry.space_group_name_H-M   'P 1'
#
loop_
_entity.id
_entity.type
_entity.pdbx_description
1 polymer ?
#
loop_
_entity_poly.entity_id
_entity_poly.type
_entity_poly.pdbx_seq_one_letter_code
_entity_poly.pdbx_strand_id
1 'polypeptide(L)'
;MKPESCKEFRELFPSCLKKWFWHCLINALPSYLIAVVWLGLWAFPVSHVAMFCAVFTFVLAYSVLTSLPGPLSRNDSLFARAMNAGLLVRLVISVITVTLIPFGPMLMLTPDLWCGRIAAAAVAWGYDFLGYKATLFDRLDGGSGAVPGFMEVYLTTMLEGLILSFMLFIFCFIAIIILQVNDRKRMFREGRI
;
A
#
# COMPACT_ATOMS: atom_id res chain seq x y z
N MET A 1 -28.99 9.90 9.28
CA MET A 1 -28.20 10.34 8.12
C MET A 1 -29.00 11.38 7.36
N LYS A 2 -28.45 12.57 7.13
CA LYS A 2 -29.12 13.59 6.31
C LYS A 2 -29.22 13.09 4.86
N PRO A 3 -30.35 13.26 4.16
CA PRO A 3 -30.53 12.78 2.79
C PRO A 3 -29.51 13.36 1.78
N GLU A 4 -28.88 14.48 2.12
CA GLU A 4 -27.81 15.11 1.33
C GLU A 4 -26.52 14.28 1.32
N SER A 5 -26.19 13.60 2.43
CA SER A 5 -24.98 12.78 2.56
C SER A 5 -24.98 11.53 1.66
N CYS A 6 -26.15 10.98 1.35
CA CYS A 6 -26.25 9.83 0.44
C CYS A 6 -26.07 10.23 -1.04
N LYS A 7 -26.47 11.44 -1.43
CA LYS A 7 -26.29 11.94 -2.80
C LYS A 7 -24.82 12.24 -3.08
N GLU A 8 -24.14 12.90 -2.14
CA GLU A 8 -22.70 13.16 -2.22
C GLU A 8 -21.88 11.87 -2.31
N PHE A 9 -22.20 10.85 -1.51
CA PHE A 9 -21.50 9.56 -1.58
C PHE A 9 -21.63 8.90 -2.96
N ARG A 10 -22.85 8.86 -3.52
CA ARG A 10 -23.12 8.20 -4.81
C ARG A 10 -22.42 8.88 -5.99
N GLU A 11 -22.24 10.20 -5.92
CA GLU A 11 -21.57 10.99 -6.95
C GLU A 11 -20.03 10.95 -6.81
N LEU A 12 -19.51 10.98 -5.57
CA LEU A 12 -18.07 10.98 -5.30
C LEU A 12 -17.44 9.59 -5.41
N PHE A 13 -18.16 8.53 -5.03
CA PHE A 13 -17.66 7.15 -5.02
C PHE A 13 -17.04 6.69 -6.36
N PRO A 14 -17.68 6.83 -7.54
CA PRO A 14 -17.08 6.37 -8.80
C PRO A 14 -15.80 7.13 -9.17
N SER A 15 -15.74 8.43 -8.88
CA SER A 15 -14.55 9.26 -9.12
C SER A 15 -13.40 8.86 -8.18
N CYS A 16 -13.69 8.65 -6.89
CA CYS A 16 -12.73 8.13 -5.93
C CYS A 16 -12.28 6.71 -6.30
N LEU A 17 -13.19 5.83 -6.72
CA LEU A 17 -12.90 4.47 -7.14
C LEU A 17 -11.87 4.44 -8.26
N LYS A 18 -12.07 5.24 -9.32
CA LYS A 18 -11.12 5.31 -10.44
C LYS A 18 -9.75 5.81 -9.97
N LYS A 19 -9.70 6.86 -9.14
CA LYS A 19 -8.45 7.41 -8.62
C LYS A 19 -7.69 6.39 -7.77
N TRP A 20 -8.37 5.74 -6.82
CA TRP A 20 -7.76 4.76 -5.93
C TRP A 20 -7.41 3.46 -6.63
N PHE A 21 -8.19 3.06 -7.64
CA PHE A 21 -7.86 1.91 -8.49
C PHE A 21 -6.48 2.08 -9.13
N TRP A 22 -6.26 3.19 -9.85
CA TRP A 22 -4.96 3.46 -10.48
C TRP A 22 -3.84 3.59 -9.46
N HIS A 23 -4.13 4.26 -8.34
CA HIS A 23 -3.13 4.47 -7.31
C HIS A 23 -2.68 3.16 -6.63
N CYS A 24 -3.62 2.32 -6.21
CA CYS A 24 -3.32 1.02 -5.62
C CYS A 24 -2.62 0.10 -6.62
N LEU A 25 -3.02 0.13 -7.90
CA LEU A 25 -2.39 -0.69 -8.93
C LEU A 25 -0.92 -0.31 -9.15
N ILE A 26 -0.62 0.99 -9.27
CA ILE A 26 0.76 1.48 -9.45
C ILE A 26 1.60 1.17 -8.21
N ASN A 27 1.04 1.35 -7.01
CA ASN A 27 1.77 1.08 -5.76
C ASN A 27 2.00 -0.41 -5.47
N ALA A 28 1.10 -1.28 -5.93
CA ALA A 28 1.23 -2.72 -5.76
C ALA A 28 2.13 -3.36 -6.83
N LEU A 29 2.40 -2.65 -7.93
CA LEU A 29 3.20 -3.15 -9.05
C LEU A 29 4.62 -3.60 -8.66
N PRO A 30 5.40 -2.86 -7.84
CA PRO A 30 6.74 -3.30 -7.47
C PRO A 30 6.71 -4.59 -6.66
N SER A 31 5.88 -4.66 -5.63
CA SER A 31 5.67 -5.86 -4.80
C SER A 31 5.21 -7.06 -5.64
N TYR A 32 4.29 -6.83 -6.59
CA TYR A 32 3.83 -7.85 -7.53
C TYR A 32 4.97 -8.37 -8.41
N LEU A 33 5.77 -7.48 -8.99
CA LEU A 33 6.89 -7.88 -9.84
C LEU A 33 7.97 -8.63 -9.05
N ILE A 34 8.28 -8.19 -7.83
CA ILE A 34 9.20 -8.90 -6.93
C ILE A 34 8.67 -10.32 -6.65
N ALA A 35 7.37 -10.45 -6.33
CA ALA A 35 6.75 -11.74 -6.07
C ALA A 35 6.77 -12.67 -7.29
N VAL A 36 6.43 -12.15 -8.48
CA VAL A 36 6.36 -12.94 -9.71
C VAL A 36 7.74 -13.36 -10.21
N VAL A 37 8.68 -12.42 -10.28
CA VAL A 37 10.01 -12.64 -10.88
C VAL A 37 10.96 -13.31 -9.88
N TRP A 38 10.96 -12.86 -8.63
CA TRP A 38 11.97 -13.27 -7.64
C TRP A 38 11.52 -14.47 -6.80
N LEU A 39 10.24 -14.55 -6.43
CA LEU A 39 9.69 -15.71 -5.69
C LEU A 39 9.17 -16.82 -6.60
N GLY A 40 9.32 -16.67 -7.92
CA GLY A 40 8.90 -17.69 -8.89
C GLY A 40 7.39 -17.94 -8.90
N LEU A 41 6.58 -16.97 -8.49
CA LEU A 41 5.12 -17.11 -8.43
C LEU A 41 4.44 -17.08 -9.80
N TRP A 42 5.18 -16.72 -10.86
CA TRP A 42 4.70 -16.68 -12.25
C TRP A 42 4.04 -17.99 -12.72
N ALA A 43 4.50 -19.13 -12.21
CA ALA A 43 3.98 -20.45 -12.58
C ALA A 43 2.61 -20.80 -11.94
N PHE A 44 2.13 -20.02 -10.97
CA PHE A 44 0.95 -20.36 -10.18
C PHE A 44 -0.17 -19.34 -10.38
N PRO A 45 -1.23 -19.66 -11.15
CA PRO A 45 -2.32 -18.72 -11.41
C PRO A 45 -3.08 -18.35 -10.12
N VAL A 46 -3.14 -19.27 -9.14
CA VAL A 46 -3.77 -19.04 -7.83
C VAL A 46 -3.15 -17.85 -7.10
N SER A 47 -1.82 -17.72 -7.14
CA SER A 47 -1.10 -16.60 -6.51
C SER A 47 -1.49 -15.27 -7.13
N HIS A 48 -1.65 -15.22 -8.45
CA HIS A 48 -2.04 -14.01 -9.16
C HIS A 48 -3.44 -13.57 -8.73
N VAL A 49 -4.39 -14.51 -8.71
CA VAL A 49 -5.77 -14.24 -8.27
C VAL A 49 -5.80 -13.76 -6.82
N ALA A 50 -5.01 -14.36 -5.93
CA ALA A 50 -4.91 -13.96 -4.53
C ALA A 50 -4.39 -12.51 -4.40
N MET A 51 -3.32 -12.17 -5.12
CA MET A 51 -2.75 -10.81 -5.11
C MET A 51 -3.73 -9.78 -5.67
N PHE A 52 -4.40 -10.07 -6.79
CA PHE A 52 -5.42 -9.17 -7.35
C PHE A 52 -6.62 -9.00 -6.41
N CYS A 53 -7.04 -10.07 -5.73
CA CYS A 53 -8.13 -10.00 -4.75
C CYS A 53 -7.75 -9.10 -3.56
N ALA A 54 -6.51 -9.19 -3.06
CA ALA A 54 -6.00 -8.31 -2.02
C ALA A 54 -5.95 -6.85 -2.48
N VAL A 55 -5.41 -6.56 -3.68
CA VAL A 55 -5.39 -5.21 -4.25
C VAL A 55 -6.81 -4.66 -4.42
N PHE A 56 -7.75 -5.47 -4.91
CA PHE A 56 -9.14 -5.06 -5.06
C PHE A 56 -9.80 -4.74 -3.72
N THR A 57 -9.49 -5.52 -2.68
CA THR A 57 -9.95 -5.26 -1.30
C THR A 57 -9.48 -3.88 -0.83
N PHE A 58 -8.21 -3.52 -1.07
CA PHE A 58 -7.69 -2.20 -0.76
C PHE A 58 -8.36 -1.08 -1.56
N VAL A 59 -8.56 -1.28 -2.86
CA VAL A 59 -9.24 -0.30 -3.71
C VAL A 59 -10.63 -0.01 -3.16
N LEU A 60 -11.41 -1.05 -2.84
CA LEU A 60 -12.73 -0.87 -2.25
C LEU A 60 -12.66 -0.18 -0.89
N ALA A 61 -11.77 -0.62 0.00
CA ALA A 61 -11.61 -0.02 1.32
C ALA A 61 -11.27 1.48 1.24
N TYR A 62 -10.29 1.87 0.42
CA TYR A 62 -9.92 3.27 0.23
C TYR A 62 -11.02 4.09 -0.44
N SER A 63 -11.73 3.51 -1.41
CA SER A 63 -12.84 4.19 -2.09
C SER A 63 -13.99 4.44 -1.14
N VAL A 64 -14.33 3.48 -0.27
CA VAL A 64 -15.33 3.64 0.78
C VAL A 64 -14.87 4.68 1.82
N LEU A 65 -13.65 4.58 2.32
CA LEU A 65 -13.13 5.52 3.34
C LEU A 65 -13.10 6.97 2.86
N THR A 66 -12.76 7.20 1.59
CA THR A 66 -12.65 8.56 1.02
C THR A 66 -13.95 9.12 0.45
N SER A 67 -14.96 8.30 0.25
CA SER A 67 -16.30 8.74 -0.16
C SER A 67 -17.21 9.05 1.02
N LEU A 68 -16.84 8.64 2.24
CA LEU A 68 -17.56 9.01 3.44
C LEU A 68 -17.39 10.51 3.73
N PRO A 69 -18.49 11.25 4.01
CA PRO A 69 -18.43 12.67 4.33
C PRO A 69 -17.70 12.87 5.65
N GLY A 70 -16.52 13.47 5.58
CA GLY A 70 -15.63 13.65 6.70
C GLY A 70 -14.42 14.51 6.36
N PRO A 71 -13.50 14.73 7.32
CA PRO A 71 -12.30 15.53 7.10
C PRO A 71 -11.40 15.00 5.95
N LEU A 72 -11.55 13.71 5.59
CA LEU A 72 -10.86 13.07 4.48
C LEU A 72 -11.44 13.42 3.10
N SER A 73 -12.69 13.89 3.01
CA SER A 73 -13.36 14.24 1.76
C SER A 73 -13.05 15.67 1.28
N ARG A 74 -12.49 16.54 2.15
CA ARG A 74 -12.14 17.92 1.79
C ARG A 74 -10.75 17.99 1.16
N ASN A 75 -10.71 18.20 -0.16
CA ASN A 75 -9.49 18.34 -0.96
C ASN A 75 -8.62 19.55 -0.59
N ASP A 76 -9.16 20.56 0.09
CA ASP A 76 -8.43 21.79 0.47
C ASP A 76 -7.71 21.70 1.83
N SER A 77 -7.79 20.54 2.49
CA SER A 77 -7.17 20.35 3.80
C SER A 77 -5.65 20.13 3.69
N LEU A 78 -4.89 20.58 4.70
CA LEU A 78 -3.46 20.26 4.85
C LEU A 78 -3.18 18.75 4.75
N PHE A 79 -4.16 17.94 5.16
CA PHE A 79 -4.14 16.48 5.03
C PHE A 79 -4.11 16.00 3.58
N ALA A 80 -4.92 16.58 2.69
CA ALA A 80 -4.91 16.22 1.27
C ALA A 80 -3.57 16.54 0.58
N ARG A 81 -2.96 17.68 0.94
CA ARG A 81 -1.61 18.06 0.47
C ARG A 81 -0.54 17.09 0.97
N ALA A 82 -0.59 16.73 2.26
CA ALA A 82 0.35 15.77 2.85
C ALA A 82 0.17 14.36 2.26
N MET A 83 -1.07 13.93 2.04
CA MET A 83 -1.39 12.68 1.37
C MET A 83 -0.79 12.65 -0.03
N ASN A 84 -1.03 13.67 -0.86
CA ASN A 84 -0.44 13.76 -2.20
C ASN A 84 1.10 13.73 -2.18
N ALA A 85 1.74 14.37 -1.18
CA ALA A 85 3.19 14.28 -1.01
C ALA A 85 3.65 12.86 -0.67
N GLY A 86 2.96 12.17 0.24
CA GLY A 86 3.21 10.77 0.55
C GLY A 86 3.02 9.85 -0.66
N LEU A 87 1.96 10.07 -1.44
CA LEU A 87 1.70 9.34 -2.69
C LEU A 87 2.82 9.55 -3.72
N LEU A 88 3.33 10.78 -3.84
CA LEU A 88 4.43 11.10 -4.75
C LEU A 88 5.72 10.39 -4.31
N VAL A 89 6.06 10.45 -3.02
CA VAL A 89 7.23 9.74 -2.47
C VAL A 89 7.11 8.24 -2.73
N ARG A 90 5.93 7.66 -2.50
CA ARG A 90 5.67 6.24 -2.77
C ARG A 90 5.86 5.91 -4.25
N LEU A 91 5.33 6.73 -5.16
CA LEU A 91 5.47 6.55 -6.59
C LEU A 91 6.94 6.59 -7.03
N VAL A 92 7.73 7.52 -6.49
CA VAL A 92 9.19 7.59 -6.75
C VAL A 92 9.88 6.32 -6.26
N ILE A 93 9.57 5.85 -5.04
CA ILE A 93 10.12 4.59 -4.49
C ILE A 93 9.72 3.40 -5.37
N SER A 94 8.46 3.34 -5.83
CA SER A 94 7.97 2.29 -6.72
C SER A 94 8.74 2.26 -8.05
N VAL A 95 8.97 3.43 -8.67
CA VAL A 95 9.75 3.53 -9.92
C VAL A 95 11.20 3.08 -9.71
N ILE A 96 11.84 3.53 -8.62
CA ILE A 96 13.21 3.11 -8.27
C ILE A 96 13.24 1.59 -8.07
N THR A 97 12.30 1.04 -7.31
CA THR A 97 12.21 -0.39 -7.03
C THR A 97 12.09 -1.21 -8.30
N VAL A 98 11.18 -0.83 -9.20
CA VAL A 98 10.99 -1.50 -10.50
C VAL A 98 12.28 -1.47 -11.33
N THR A 99 12.99 -0.34 -11.32
CA THR A 99 14.27 -0.19 -12.05
C THR A 99 15.39 -1.04 -11.45
N LEU A 100 15.34 -1.32 -10.14
CA LEU A 100 16.34 -2.12 -9.42
C LEU A 100 16.11 -3.63 -9.51
N ILE A 101 14.93 -4.10 -9.97
CA ILE A 101 14.62 -5.53 -10.16
C ILE A 101 15.71 -6.31 -10.90
N PRO A 102 16.22 -5.87 -12.06
CA PRO A 102 17.28 -6.60 -12.77
C PRO A 102 18.62 -6.65 -11.99
N PHE A 103 18.82 -5.78 -11.01
CA PHE A 103 20.04 -5.67 -10.21
C PHE A 103 19.93 -6.39 -8.86
N GLY A 104 19.24 -7.53 -8.82
CA GLY A 104 19.22 -8.56 -7.78
C GLY A 104 19.60 -8.11 -6.35
N PRO A 105 20.90 -8.08 -5.99
CA PRO A 105 21.34 -7.70 -4.64
C PRO A 105 20.90 -6.30 -4.18
N MET A 106 20.72 -5.34 -5.10
CA MET A 106 20.23 -3.99 -4.78
C MET A 106 18.75 -3.96 -4.35
N LEU A 107 17.97 -5.02 -4.64
CA LEU A 107 16.57 -5.12 -4.17
C LEU A 107 16.46 -5.17 -2.65
N MET A 108 17.51 -5.60 -1.95
CA MET A 108 17.54 -5.58 -0.48
C MET A 108 17.47 -4.17 0.11
N LEU A 109 17.71 -3.13 -0.69
CA LEU A 109 17.55 -1.73 -0.25
C LEU A 109 16.13 -1.20 -0.46
N THR A 110 15.25 -1.96 -1.11
CA THR A 110 13.89 -1.51 -1.41
C THR A 110 12.97 -1.78 -0.22
N PRO A 111 12.23 -0.76 0.28
CA PRO A 111 11.36 -0.92 1.44
C PRO A 111 10.22 -1.91 1.15
N ASP A 112 9.81 -2.05 -0.11
CA ASP A 112 8.82 -3.00 -0.59
C ASP A 112 9.22 -4.45 -0.25
N LEU A 113 10.48 -4.84 -0.48
CA LEU A 113 10.96 -6.18 -0.15
C LEU A 113 10.94 -6.44 1.35
N TRP A 114 11.33 -5.45 2.16
CA TRP A 114 11.28 -5.56 3.63
C TRP A 114 9.85 -5.72 4.12
N CYS A 115 8.91 -4.92 3.58
CA CYS A 115 7.50 -5.03 3.91
C CYS A 115 6.95 -6.42 3.54
N GLY A 116 7.28 -6.94 2.36
CA GLY A 116 6.89 -8.27 1.93
C GLY A 116 7.45 -9.38 2.82
N ARG A 117 8.73 -9.29 3.22
CA ARG A 117 9.36 -10.25 4.13
C ARG A 117 8.77 -10.22 5.53
N ILE A 118 8.59 -9.03 6.09
CA ILE A 118 7.94 -8.86 7.40
C ILE A 118 6.51 -9.38 7.35
N ALA A 119 5.79 -9.11 6.25
CA ALA A 119 4.43 -9.58 6.08
C ALA A 119 4.33 -11.10 6.02
N ALA A 120 5.19 -11.72 5.21
CA ALA A 120 5.25 -13.17 5.09
C ALA A 120 5.66 -13.83 6.41
N ALA A 121 6.62 -13.25 7.14
CA ALA A 121 7.03 -13.73 8.46
C ALA A 121 5.90 -13.64 9.49
N ALA A 122 5.13 -12.55 9.48
CA ALA A 122 3.99 -12.38 10.37
C ALA A 122 2.86 -13.38 10.05
N VAL A 123 2.61 -13.65 8.76
CA VAL A 123 1.64 -14.67 8.35
C VAL A 123 2.13 -16.06 8.74
N ALA A 124 3.40 -16.40 8.47
CA ALA A 124 3.98 -17.68 8.86
C ALA A 124 3.88 -17.91 10.37
N TRP A 125 4.24 -16.91 11.17
CA TRP A 125 4.07 -16.95 12.62
C TRP A 125 2.62 -17.19 13.07
N GLY A 126 1.65 -16.57 12.39
CA GLY A 126 0.23 -16.79 12.65
C GLY A 126 -0.24 -18.21 12.29
N TYR A 127 0.26 -18.78 11.20
CA TYR A 127 -0.03 -20.16 10.80
C TYR A 127 0.60 -21.16 11.79
N ASP A 128 1.85 -20.93 12.19
CA ASP A 128 2.56 -21.76 13.17
C ASP A 128 1.85 -21.73 14.53
N PHE A 129 1.35 -20.56 14.96
CA PHE A 129 0.55 -20.42 16.18
C PHE A 129 -0.75 -21.25 16.14
N LEU A 130 -1.34 -21.40 14.95
CA LEU A 130 -2.54 -22.20 14.72
C LEU A 130 -2.24 -23.68 14.43
N GLY A 131 -0.96 -24.08 14.40
CA GLY A 131 -0.52 -25.46 14.13
C GLY A 131 -0.49 -25.85 12.65
N TYR A 132 -0.59 -24.88 11.74
CA TYR A 132 -0.46 -25.11 10.29
C TYR A 132 0.95 -24.73 9.81
N LYS A 133 1.52 -25.47 8.86
CA LYS A 133 2.81 -25.10 8.23
C LYS A 133 2.57 -24.14 7.06
N ALA A 134 3.17 -22.95 7.12
CA ALA A 134 3.10 -21.97 6.04
C ALA A 134 4.08 -22.32 4.90
N THR A 135 3.54 -22.64 3.72
CA THR A 135 4.35 -23.02 2.55
C THR A 135 5.03 -21.85 1.84
N LEU A 136 4.51 -20.63 2.05
CA LEU A 136 5.06 -19.40 1.47
C LEU A 136 6.45 -19.04 2.01
N PHE A 137 6.71 -19.26 3.30
CA PHE A 137 7.96 -18.88 3.96
C PHE A 137 9.13 -19.78 3.54
N ASP A 138 8.89 -21.08 3.42
CA ASP A 138 9.87 -22.04 2.89
C ASP A 138 10.37 -21.61 1.50
N ARG A 139 9.49 -21.07 0.63
CA ARG A 139 9.89 -20.54 -0.68
C ARG A 139 10.69 -19.23 -0.63
N LEU A 140 10.42 -18.36 0.34
CA LEU A 140 11.21 -17.14 0.56
C LEU A 140 12.65 -17.46 0.95
N ASP A 141 12.85 -18.59 1.65
CA ASP A 141 14.16 -19.11 2.06
C ASP A 141 14.78 -20.10 1.05
N GLY A 142 14.19 -20.25 -0.15
CA GLY A 142 14.72 -21.07 -1.26
C GLY A 142 14.35 -22.55 -1.20
N GLY A 143 13.42 -22.94 -0.34
CA GLY A 143 12.96 -24.31 -0.10
C GLY A 143 11.63 -24.68 -0.78
N SER A 144 11.68 -25.78 -1.53
CA SER A 144 10.58 -26.64 -2.02
C SER A 144 9.55 -26.09 -3.03
N GLY A 145 9.23 -26.93 -4.02
CA GLY A 145 8.24 -26.69 -5.08
C GLY A 145 6.77 -26.80 -4.64
N ALA A 146 6.46 -26.62 -3.35
CA ALA A 146 5.09 -26.63 -2.87
C ALA A 146 4.28 -25.47 -3.48
N VAL A 147 3.01 -25.72 -3.82
CA VAL A 147 2.11 -24.71 -4.37
C VAL A 147 1.63 -23.82 -3.21
N PRO A 148 1.90 -22.51 -3.22
CA PRO A 148 1.47 -21.64 -2.15
C PRO A 148 -0.06 -21.58 -2.10
N GLY A 149 -0.62 -21.68 -0.91
CA GLY A 149 -2.07 -21.59 -0.70
C GLY A 149 -2.60 -20.18 -1.03
N PHE A 150 -3.81 -20.11 -1.60
CA PHE A 150 -4.49 -18.84 -1.88
C PHE A 150 -4.52 -17.92 -0.65
N MET A 151 -4.86 -18.49 0.50
CA MET A 151 -5.01 -17.74 1.74
C MET A 151 -3.68 -17.20 2.27
N GLU A 152 -2.59 -17.94 2.13
CA GLU A 152 -1.24 -17.50 2.54
C GLU A 152 -0.80 -16.30 1.71
N VAL A 153 -0.96 -16.38 0.38
CA VAL A 153 -0.62 -15.28 -0.54
C VAL A 153 -1.52 -14.07 -0.28
N TYR A 154 -2.83 -14.30 -0.17
CA TYR A 154 -3.81 -13.24 0.08
C TYR A 154 -3.52 -12.49 1.38
N LEU A 155 -3.35 -13.21 2.50
CA LEU A 155 -3.05 -12.60 3.80
C LEU A 155 -1.71 -11.88 3.79
N THR A 156 -0.69 -12.44 3.14
CA THR A 156 0.62 -11.79 3.03
C THR A 156 0.52 -10.48 2.25
N THR A 157 -0.14 -10.49 1.09
CA THR A 157 -0.35 -9.26 0.30
C THR A 157 -1.22 -8.24 1.04
N MET A 158 -2.23 -8.69 1.79
CA MET A 158 -3.05 -7.81 2.63
C MET A 158 -2.22 -7.16 3.74
N LEU A 159 -1.40 -7.93 4.45
CA LEU A 159 -0.60 -7.44 5.56
C LEU A 159 0.55 -6.54 5.08
N GLU A 160 1.18 -6.89 3.96
CA GLU A 160 2.14 -6.03 3.27
C GLU A 160 1.51 -4.69 2.90
N GLY A 161 0.34 -4.70 2.26
CA GLY A 161 -0.39 -3.49 1.90
C GLY A 161 -0.73 -2.63 3.12
N LEU A 162 -1.05 -3.25 4.26
CA LEU A 162 -1.32 -2.55 5.52
C LEU A 162 -0.05 -1.89 6.06
N ILE A 163 1.08 -2.60 6.10
CA ILE A 163 2.38 -2.05 6.51
C ILE A 163 2.76 -0.86 5.65
N LEU A 164 2.65 -0.99 4.32
CA LEU A 164 2.94 0.09 3.38
C LEU A 164 2.04 1.31 3.60
N SER A 165 0.76 1.07 3.87
CA SER A 165 -0.21 2.13 4.17
C SER A 165 0.12 2.86 5.48
N PHE A 166 0.58 2.12 6.49
CA PHE A 166 1.05 2.67 7.76
C PHE A 166 2.33 3.49 7.58
N MET A 167 3.30 3.02 6.79
CA MET A 167 4.50 3.81 6.47
C MET A 167 4.13 5.12 5.75
N LEU A 168 3.18 5.06 4.81
CA LEU A 168 2.70 6.25 4.11
C LEU A 168 2.03 7.24 5.07
N PHE A 169 1.26 6.74 6.05
CA PHE A 169 0.68 7.57 7.10
C PHE A 169 1.75 8.29 7.93
N ILE A 170 2.84 7.61 8.29
CA ILE A 170 3.99 8.23 8.98
C ILE A 170 4.62 9.33 8.11
N PHE A 171 4.85 9.09 6.82
CA PHE A 171 5.36 10.11 5.91
C PHE A 171 4.42 11.31 5.78
N CYS A 172 3.11 11.06 5.71
CA CYS A 172 2.11 12.13 5.70
C CYS A 172 2.16 12.94 7.00
N PHE A 173 2.29 12.29 8.15
CA PHE A 173 2.39 12.96 9.44
C PHE A 173 3.62 13.89 9.51
N ILE A 174 4.79 13.40 9.08
CA ILE A 174 6.01 14.21 9.00
C ILE A 174 5.84 15.37 8.01
N ALA A 175 5.23 15.13 6.85
CA ALA A 175 4.96 16.17 5.86
C ALA A 175 4.04 17.27 6.42
N ILE A 176 3.02 16.92 7.21
CA ILE A 176 2.15 17.88 7.90
C ILE A 176 2.97 18.76 8.85
N ILE A 177 3.85 18.16 9.68
CA ILE A 177 4.71 18.92 10.60
C ILE A 177 5.60 19.91 9.82
N ILE A 178 6.24 19.46 8.73
CA ILE A 178 7.10 20.31 7.90
C ILE A 178 6.29 21.46 7.27
N LEU A 179 5.10 21.16 6.74
CA LEU A 179 4.22 22.18 6.14
C LEU A 179 3.77 23.20 7.19
N GLN A 180 3.39 22.77 8.39
CA GLN A 180 3.02 23.66 9.49
C GLN A 180 4.17 24.58 9.93
N VAL A 181 5.39 24.04 10.00
CA VAL A 181 6.58 24.85 10.33
C VAL A 181 6.86 25.87 9.22
N ASN A 182 6.75 25.46 7.95
CA ASN A 182 6.98 26.36 6.81
C ASN A 182 5.92 27.46 6.71
N ASP A 183 4.65 27.13 6.93
CA ASP A 183 3.56 28.11 6.95
C ASP A 183 3.73 29.11 8.10
N ARG A 184 4.15 28.65 9.29
CA ARG A 184 4.51 29.56 10.40
C ARG A 184 5.67 30.48 10.02
N LYS A 185 6.76 29.95 9.46
CA LYS A 185 7.91 30.75 9.00
C LYS A 185 7.52 31.78 7.93
N ARG A 186 6.59 31.43 7.05
CA ARG A 186 6.08 32.33 6.01
C ARG A 186 5.25 33.46 6.60
N MET A 187 4.40 33.20 7.58
CA MET A 187 3.64 34.25 8.28
C MET A 187 4.56 35.23 9.02
N PHE A 188 5.67 34.76 9.61
CA PHE A 188 6.69 35.64 10.19
C PHE A 188 7.44 36.49 9.15
N ARG A 189 7.74 35.95 7.96
CA ARG A 189 8.40 36.72 6.87
C ARG A 189 7.49 37.77 6.23
N GLU A 190 6.20 37.47 6.11
CA GLU A 190 5.22 38.36 5.48
C GLU A 190 4.67 39.44 6.44
N GLY A 191 5.18 39.52 7.69
CA GLY A 191 4.77 40.54 8.66
C GLY A 191 3.29 40.49 9.03
N ARG A 192 2.65 39.33 8.88
CA ARG A 192 1.23 39.10 9.24
C ARG A 192 1.06 38.62 10.69
N ILE A 193 2.02 38.97 11.54
CA ILE A 193 1.96 38.92 13.01
C ILE A 193 2.66 40.17 13.51
#